data_AF-A0AA42R3F0-F1
#
_entry.id   AF-A0AA42R3F0-F1
#
_cell.length_a   1.000
_cell.length_b   1.000
_cell.length_c   1.000
_cell.angle_alpha   90.00
_cell.angle_beta   90.00
_cell.angle_gamma   90.00
#
_symmetry.space_group_name_H-M   'P 1'
#
loop_
_entity.id
_entity.type
_entity.pdbx_description
1 polymer ?
#
loop_
_entity_poly.entity_id
_entity_poly.type
_entity_poly.pdbx_seq_one_letter_code
_entity_poly.pdbx_strand_id
1 'polypeptide(L)'
;AVDSNGNQYAAGMGIGVQNTPSGMQTQVLFLADRFAVMSQAGGAVTLPFVIQNGQVFIRDALIGDGTINNNKIGNYIQSNNYVAGSVGWRLDKSGTFENYGATAGEGAMKQTNQTISVRDSNNVLRVQIGRVTGTW
;
A
#
# COMPACT_ATOMS: atom_id res chain seq x y z
N ALA A 1 4.95 26.36 22.79
CA ALA A 1 6.30 26.91 22.52
C ALA A 1 6.17 28.00 21.47
N VAL A 2 7.09 28.95 21.41
CA VAL A 2 7.11 29.98 20.35
C VAL A 2 8.40 29.80 19.57
N ASP A 3 8.36 29.77 18.24
CA ASP A 3 9.59 29.72 17.43
C ASP A 3 10.24 31.11 17.32
N SER A 4 11.40 31.17 16.65
CA SER A 4 12.13 32.42 16.40
C SER A 4 11.36 33.43 15.53
N ASN A 5 10.27 33.01 14.88
CA ASN A 5 9.43 33.83 14.03
C ASN A 5 8.16 34.32 14.76
N GLY A 6 8.00 33.99 16.04
CA GLY A 6 6.83 34.35 16.84
C GLY A 6 5.63 33.41 16.67
N ASN A 7 5.77 32.31 15.93
CA ASN A 7 4.69 31.34 15.75
C ASN A 7 4.46 30.54 17.03
N GLN A 8 3.22 30.49 17.48
CA GLN A 8 2.85 29.71 18.66
C GLN A 8 2.51 28.27 18.28
N TYR A 9 3.17 27.34 18.94
CA TYR A 9 2.96 25.91 18.81
C TYR A 9 2.33 25.37 20.09
N ALA A 10 1.21 24.66 19.93
CA ALA A 10 0.52 23.96 20.98
C ALA A 10 0.41 22.48 20.63
N ALA A 11 0.58 21.61 21.63
CA ALA A 11 0.28 20.20 21.52
C ALA A 11 -0.50 19.75 22.76
N GLY A 12 -1.41 18.79 22.59
CA GLY A 12 -2.22 18.30 23.70
C GLY A 12 -3.14 17.13 23.34
N MET A 13 -3.69 16.49 24.37
CA MET A 13 -4.69 15.43 24.28
C MET A 13 -5.96 15.86 25.03
N GLY A 14 -7.11 15.70 24.40
CA GLY A 14 -8.43 15.90 25.02
C GLY A 14 -9.21 14.59 25.03
N ILE A 15 -9.93 14.32 26.12
CA ILE A 15 -10.81 13.15 26.28
C ILE A 15 -12.15 13.67 26.80
N GLY A 16 -13.27 13.22 26.23
CA GLY A 16 -14.58 13.66 26.70
C GLY A 16 -15.75 13.01 26.00
N VAL A 17 -16.94 13.47 26.37
CA VAL A 17 -18.22 13.09 25.78
C VAL A 17 -18.94 14.35 25.32
N GLN A 18 -19.45 14.36 24.10
CA GLN A 18 -20.18 15.47 23.51
C GLN A 18 -21.60 15.02 23.15
N ASN A 19 -22.59 15.86 23.44
CA ASN A 19 -23.96 15.65 22.99
C ASN A 19 -24.10 16.19 21.56
N THR A 20 -24.38 15.32 20.59
CA THR A 20 -24.62 15.67 19.18
C THR A 20 -26.10 15.44 18.83
N PRO A 21 -26.62 16.02 17.74
CA PRO A 21 -27.98 15.72 17.27
C PRO A 21 -28.22 14.22 16.96
N SER A 22 -27.15 13.45 16.74
CA SER A 22 -27.19 12.00 16.52
C SER A 22 -27.00 11.18 17.82
N GLY A 23 -26.91 11.84 18.97
CA GLY A 23 -26.73 11.24 20.29
C GLY A 23 -25.40 11.58 20.98
N MET A 24 -25.15 10.94 22.12
CA MET A 24 -23.92 11.10 22.88
C MET A 24 -22.74 10.44 22.16
N GLN A 25 -21.67 11.18 21.94
CA GLN A 25 -20.45 10.70 21.28
C GLN A 25 -19.26 10.85 22.23
N THR A 26 -18.53 9.74 22.44
CA THR A 26 -17.26 9.75 23.17
C THR A 26 -16.11 9.99 22.18
N GLN A 27 -15.06 10.69 22.61
CA GLN A 27 -13.92 10.98 21.74
C GLN A 27 -12.60 11.15 22.49
N VAL A 28 -11.51 10.86 21.78
CA VAL A 28 -10.13 11.18 22.15
C VAL A 28 -9.52 11.96 20.98
N LEU A 29 -9.01 13.15 21.25
CA LEU A 29 -8.48 14.07 20.24
C LEU A 29 -7.03 14.41 20.55
N PHE A 30 -6.19 14.45 19.52
CA PHE A 30 -4.81 14.91 19.60
C PHE A 30 -4.64 16.15 18.74
N LEU A 31 -4.06 17.20 19.32
CA LEU A 31 -3.57 18.37 18.59
C LEU A 31 -2.05 18.30 18.54
N ALA A 32 -1.48 18.11 17.35
CA ALA A 32 -0.03 18.10 17.12
C ALA A 32 0.29 18.25 15.64
N ASP A 33 1.41 18.92 15.30
CA ASP A 33 1.95 18.93 13.94
C ASP A 33 2.49 17.56 13.51
N ARG A 34 2.97 16.78 14.49
CA ARG A 34 3.47 15.42 14.32
C ARG A 34 3.05 14.54 15.49
N PHE A 35 2.33 13.47 15.20
CA PHE A 35 2.03 12.40 16.15
C PHE A 35 2.76 11.13 15.72
N ALA A 36 3.52 10.49 16.60
CA ALA A 36 4.32 9.33 16.25
C ALA A 36 4.35 8.31 17.39
N VAL A 37 4.22 7.03 17.03
CA VAL A 37 4.54 5.91 17.95
C VAL A 37 6.01 5.59 17.77
N MET A 38 6.75 5.53 18.88
CA MET A 38 8.20 5.29 18.88
C MET A 38 8.55 4.04 19.68
N SER A 39 9.44 3.21 19.14
CA SER A 39 10.11 2.14 19.88
C SER A 39 11.61 2.35 19.85
N GLN A 40 12.24 2.26 21.02
CA GLN A 40 13.69 2.37 21.21
C GLN A 40 14.23 1.10 21.87
N ALA A 41 13.98 -0.05 21.25
CA ALA A 41 14.57 -1.31 21.68
C ALA A 41 16.01 -1.43 21.16
N GLY A 42 16.98 -1.71 22.05
CA GLY A 42 18.38 -1.98 21.65
C GLY A 42 19.13 -0.79 21.03
N GLY A 43 18.68 0.45 21.26
CA GLY A 43 19.33 1.67 20.77
C GLY A 43 18.90 2.15 19.38
N ALA A 44 18.15 1.36 18.61
CA ALA A 44 17.58 1.79 17.34
C ALA A 44 16.19 2.39 17.54
N VAL A 45 15.99 3.63 17.09
CA VAL A 45 14.69 4.29 17.10
C VAL A 45 13.91 3.87 15.85
N THR A 46 12.70 3.34 16.05
CA THR A 46 11.77 3.00 14.97
C THR A 46 10.43 3.73 15.14
N LEU A 47 9.84 4.13 14.02
CA LEU A 47 8.56 4.86 13.97
C LEU A 47 7.56 4.09 13.10
N PRO A 48 6.88 3.06 13.63
CA PRO A 48 5.95 2.25 12.85
C PRO A 48 4.72 3.03 12.36
N PHE A 49 4.33 4.09 13.05
CA PHE A 49 3.15 4.92 12.74
C PHE A 49 3.47 6.40 12.98
N VAL A 50 3.26 7.24 11.96
CA VAL A 50 3.45 8.70 12.04
C VAL A 50 2.32 9.40 11.32
N ILE A 51 1.73 10.41 11.95
CA ILE A 51 0.87 11.40 11.32
C ILE A 51 1.65 12.71 11.27
N GLN A 52 1.88 13.25 10.08
CA GLN A 52 2.55 14.54 9.87
C GLN A 52 2.21 15.07 8.48
N ASN A 53 2.20 16.39 8.30
CA ASN A 53 1.91 17.04 7.01
C ASN A 53 0.59 16.56 6.37
N GLY A 54 -0.42 16.25 7.18
CA GLY A 54 -1.72 15.74 6.71
C GLY A 54 -1.68 14.31 6.15
N GLN A 55 -0.59 13.56 6.35
CA GLN A 55 -0.42 12.20 5.86
C GLN A 55 -0.18 11.22 7.01
N VAL A 56 -0.66 9.99 6.82
CA VAL A 56 -0.37 8.86 7.71
C VAL A 56 0.70 8.00 7.03
N PHE A 57 1.79 7.76 7.73
CA PHE A 57 2.86 6.86 7.34
C PHE A 57 2.80 5.62 8.23
N ILE A 58 2.70 4.46 7.59
CA ILE A 58 2.69 3.16 8.25
C ILE A 58 3.82 2.35 7.62
N ARG A 59 4.76 1.87 8.44
CA ARG A 59 5.89 1.08 7.94
C ARG A 59 5.43 -0.31 7.52
N ASP A 60 4.71 -0.99 8.41
CA ASP A 60 4.15 -2.33 8.24
C ASP A 60 2.78 -2.39 8.91
N ALA A 61 1.82 -3.13 8.35
CA ALA A 61 0.49 -3.30 8.92
C ALA A 61 0.03 -4.77 8.80
N LEU A 62 -0.48 -5.33 9.90
CA LEU A 62 -1.26 -6.56 9.89
C LEU A 62 -2.74 -6.18 9.99
N ILE A 63 -3.51 -6.50 8.96
CA ILE A 63 -4.93 -6.16 8.86
C ILE A 63 -5.70 -7.48 8.80
N GLY A 64 -6.60 -7.72 9.76
CA GLY A 64 -7.42 -8.94 9.79
C GLY A 64 -8.48 -8.94 8.69
N ASP A 65 -9.24 -7.85 8.59
CA ASP A 65 -10.19 -7.57 7.51
C ASP A 65 -10.12 -6.08 7.15
N GLY A 66 -10.05 -5.78 5.86
CA GLY A 66 -9.74 -4.44 5.36
C GLY A 66 -10.63 -4.06 4.17
N THR A 67 -11.46 -3.04 4.36
CA THR A 67 -12.26 -2.44 3.28
C THR A 67 -11.62 -1.15 2.84
N ILE A 68 -11.31 -1.04 1.53
CA ILE A 68 -10.77 0.18 0.93
C ILE A 68 -11.69 0.59 -0.22
N ASN A 69 -12.36 1.74 -0.10
CA ASN A 69 -13.25 2.23 -1.15
C ASN A 69 -12.48 2.59 -2.44
N ASN A 70 -11.33 3.27 -2.30
CA ASN A 70 -10.44 3.59 -3.40
C ASN A 70 -8.98 3.62 -2.92
N ASN A 71 -8.05 3.16 -3.76
CA ASN A 71 -6.61 3.26 -3.52
C ASN A 71 -5.89 3.79 -4.76
N LYS A 72 -4.90 4.67 -4.57
CA LYS A 72 -3.98 5.10 -5.64
C LYS A 72 -2.64 4.42 -5.44
N ILE A 73 -2.21 3.65 -6.44
CA ILE A 73 -0.96 2.89 -6.38
C ILE A 73 0.15 3.68 -7.08
N GLY A 74 1.20 4.02 -6.33
CA GLY A 74 2.34 4.78 -6.85
C GLY A 74 3.32 3.95 -7.68
N ASN A 75 3.43 2.64 -7.38
CA ASN A 75 4.40 1.72 -8.03
C ASN A 75 3.75 0.41 -8.48
N TYR A 76 3.42 -0.48 -7.55
CA TYR A 76 2.81 -1.77 -7.83
C TYR A 76 2.14 -2.35 -6.60
N ILE A 77 1.29 -3.34 -6.81
CA ILE A 77 0.92 -4.35 -5.82
C ILE A 77 1.48 -5.69 -6.34
N GLN A 78 2.12 -6.47 -5.48
CA GLN A 78 2.71 -7.74 -5.87
C GLN A 78 2.68 -8.76 -4.72
N SER A 79 2.82 -10.04 -5.06
CA SER A 79 3.09 -11.07 -4.06
C SER A 79 4.49 -10.92 -3.45
N ASN A 80 4.65 -11.42 -2.21
CA ASN A 80 5.93 -11.41 -1.50
C ASN A 80 7.02 -12.21 -2.22
N ASN A 81 6.65 -13.25 -2.97
CA ASN A 81 7.54 -14.15 -3.69
C ASN A 81 7.76 -13.75 -5.16
N TYR A 82 7.32 -12.57 -5.59
CA TYR A 82 7.44 -12.16 -7.00
C TYR A 82 8.89 -12.11 -7.47
N VAL A 83 9.18 -12.87 -8.54
CA VAL A 83 10.43 -12.83 -9.31
C VAL A 83 10.04 -12.75 -10.78
N ALA A 84 10.42 -11.65 -11.43
CA ALA A 84 10.06 -11.39 -12.83
C ALA A 84 10.44 -12.58 -13.74
N GLY A 85 9.49 -13.02 -14.56
CA GLY A 85 9.66 -14.15 -15.49
C GLY A 85 9.64 -15.54 -14.87
N SER A 86 9.51 -15.68 -13.53
CA SER A 86 9.66 -16.96 -12.83
C SER A 86 8.47 -17.33 -11.93
N VAL A 87 8.17 -16.53 -10.91
CA VAL A 87 7.14 -16.83 -9.90
C VAL A 87 6.46 -15.56 -9.38
N GLY A 88 5.30 -15.74 -8.77
CA GLY A 88 4.50 -14.69 -8.17
C GLY A 88 3.69 -13.87 -9.18
N TRP A 89 3.09 -12.81 -8.69
CA TRP A 89 2.29 -11.89 -9.50
C TRP A 89 2.59 -10.44 -9.16
N ARG A 90 2.39 -9.56 -10.14
CA ARG A 90 2.58 -8.11 -10.00
C ARG A 90 1.61 -7.35 -10.90
N LEU A 91 0.92 -6.37 -10.33
CA LEU A 91 0.19 -5.33 -11.05
C LEU A 91 0.93 -4.01 -10.84
N ASP A 92 1.46 -3.45 -11.91
CA ASP A 92 2.24 -2.21 -11.86
C ASP A 92 1.41 -0.97 -12.29
N LYS A 93 1.89 0.22 -11.94
CA LYS A 93 1.23 1.51 -12.22
C LYS A 93 1.04 1.81 -13.71
N SER A 94 1.83 1.18 -14.59
CA SER A 94 1.67 1.30 -16.05
C SER A 94 0.54 0.45 -16.60
N GLY A 95 -0.08 -0.40 -15.77
CA GLY A 95 -1.20 -1.26 -16.13
C GLY A 95 -0.78 -2.63 -16.65
N THR A 96 0.49 -3.04 -16.51
CA THR A 96 0.89 -4.42 -16.79
C THR A 96 0.54 -5.29 -15.59
N PHE A 97 -0.22 -6.35 -15.86
CA PHE A 97 -0.45 -7.43 -14.90
C PHE A 97 0.28 -8.67 -15.37
N GLU A 98 1.16 -9.21 -14.52
CA GLU A 98 1.88 -10.45 -14.76
C GLU A 98 1.54 -11.46 -13.66
N ASN A 99 1.26 -12.69 -14.05
CA ASN A 99 1.05 -13.81 -13.15
C ASN A 99 1.85 -15.02 -13.64
N TYR A 100 2.89 -15.37 -12.88
CA TYR A 100 3.76 -16.52 -13.13
C TYR A 100 3.42 -17.72 -12.22
N GLY A 101 2.35 -17.63 -11.43
CA GLY A 101 1.95 -18.68 -10.49
C GLY A 101 2.87 -18.81 -9.26
N ALA A 102 2.61 -19.82 -8.43
CA ALA A 102 3.41 -20.09 -7.22
C ALA A 102 4.62 -21.00 -7.48
N THR A 103 4.61 -21.77 -8.56
CA THR A 103 5.62 -22.76 -8.91
C THR A 103 6.42 -22.30 -10.13
N ALA A 104 7.75 -22.26 -9.99
CA ALA A 104 8.63 -21.85 -11.09
C ALA A 104 8.57 -22.85 -12.24
N GLY A 105 8.66 -22.35 -13.48
CA GLY A 105 8.72 -23.19 -14.69
C GLY A 105 7.37 -23.67 -15.21
N GLU A 106 6.26 -23.26 -14.57
CA GLU A 106 4.91 -23.45 -15.08
C GLU A 106 4.54 -22.41 -16.15
N GLY A 107 3.32 -22.50 -16.68
CA GLY A 107 2.76 -21.48 -17.56
C GLY A 107 2.55 -20.12 -16.87
N ALA A 108 2.27 -19.08 -17.67
CA ALA A 108 2.06 -17.72 -17.16
C ALA A 108 0.99 -16.97 -17.94
N MET A 109 0.42 -15.93 -17.31
CA MET A 109 -0.46 -14.93 -17.95
C MET A 109 0.14 -13.51 -17.84
N LYS A 110 0.06 -12.74 -18.93
CA LYS A 110 0.48 -11.32 -18.97
C LYS A 110 -0.58 -10.49 -19.70
N GLN A 111 -0.98 -9.39 -19.08
CA GLN A 111 -1.89 -8.41 -19.64
C GLN A 111 -1.21 -7.05 -19.71
N THR A 112 -1.36 -6.38 -20.85
CA THR A 112 -0.91 -5.01 -21.11
C THR A 112 -2.07 -4.21 -21.72
N ASN A 113 -1.82 -2.96 -22.10
CA ASN A 113 -2.76 -2.18 -22.91
C ASN A 113 -2.88 -2.67 -24.37
N GLN A 114 -2.09 -3.67 -24.78
CA GLN A 114 -2.06 -4.18 -26.16
C GLN A 114 -2.51 -5.63 -26.28
N THR A 115 -2.19 -6.44 -25.27
CA THR A 115 -2.37 -7.89 -25.33
C THR A 115 -2.79 -8.49 -23.99
N ILE A 116 -3.54 -9.59 -24.08
CA ILE A 116 -3.60 -10.62 -23.03
C ILE A 116 -2.93 -11.86 -23.63
N SER A 117 -1.87 -12.34 -22.99
CA SER A 117 -1.05 -13.46 -23.46
C SER A 117 -1.00 -14.56 -22.41
N VAL A 118 -1.03 -15.82 -22.86
CA VAL A 118 -0.86 -17.02 -22.02
C VAL A 118 0.21 -17.90 -22.65
N ARG A 119 1.25 -18.26 -21.89
CA ARG A 119 2.29 -19.21 -22.29
C ARG A 119 2.24 -20.47 -21.43
N ASP A 120 2.69 -21.59 -21.98
CA ASP A 120 2.87 -22.83 -21.22
C ASP A 120 4.23 -22.90 -20.51
N SER A 121 4.49 -24.01 -19.82
CA SER A 121 5.75 -24.30 -19.11
C SER A 121 6.98 -24.37 -20.02
N ASN A 122 6.79 -24.62 -21.32
CA ASN A 122 7.85 -24.62 -22.32
C ASN A 122 8.10 -23.22 -22.91
N ASN A 123 7.52 -22.17 -22.30
CA ASN A 123 7.54 -20.79 -22.79
C ASN A 123 6.92 -20.60 -24.18
N VAL A 124 6.05 -21.52 -24.60
CA VAL A 124 5.34 -21.42 -25.88
C VAL A 124 4.05 -20.63 -25.67
N LEU A 125 3.90 -19.53 -26.42
CA LEU A 125 2.65 -18.77 -26.46
C LEU A 125 1.51 -19.65 -26.96
N ARG A 126 0.47 -19.82 -26.15
CA ARG A 126 -0.70 -20.65 -26.46
C ARG A 126 -1.92 -19.81 -26.84
N VAL A 127 -2.06 -18.64 -26.21
CA VAL A 127 -3.16 -17.72 -26.45
C VAL A 127 -2.63 -16.29 -26.48
N GLN A 128 -3.07 -15.51 -27.46
CA GLN A 128 -2.87 -14.07 -27.48
C GLN A 128 -4.12 -13.37 -28.01
N ILE A 129 -4.63 -12.43 -27.22
CA ILE A 129 -5.80 -11.61 -27.54
C ILE A 129 -5.33 -10.16 -27.70
N GLY A 130 -5.84 -9.44 -28.68
CA GLY A 130 -5.44 -8.06 -29.00
C GLY A 130 -4.50 -8.01 -30.20
N ARG A 131 -3.41 -7.24 -30.10
CA ARG A 131 -2.38 -7.20 -31.15
C ARG A 131 -1.63 -8.53 -31.21
N VAL A 132 -1.80 -9.27 -32.30
CA VAL A 132 -1.13 -10.57 -32.51
C VAL A 132 0.31 -10.32 -32.93
N THR A 133 1.25 -10.63 -32.04
CA THR A 133 2.70 -10.56 -32.30
C THR A 133 3.33 -11.95 -32.39
N GLY A 134 2.67 -12.98 -31.85
CA GLY A 134 3.24 -14.33 -31.72
C GLY A 134 4.31 -14.44 -30.64
N THR A 135 4.53 -13.36 -29.88
CA THR A 135 5.51 -13.29 -28.80
C THR A 135 4.82 -13.01 -27.48
N TRP A 136 5.36 -13.60 -26.42
CA TRP A 136 5.03 -13.28 -25.04
C TRP A 136 5.46 -11.86 -24.64
#